data_AF-A0A0E0L1W5-F1
#
_entry.id   AF-A0A0E0L1W5-F1
#
_cell.length_a   1.000
_cell.length_b   1.000
_cell.length_c   1.000
_cell.angle_alpha   90.00
_cell.angle_beta   90.00
_cell.angle_gamma   90.00
#
_symmetry.space_group_name_H-M   'P 1'
#
loop_
_entity.id
_entity.type
_entity.pdbx_description
1 polymer ?
#
loop_
_entity_poly.entity_id
_entity_poly.type
_entity_poly.pdbx_seq_one_letter_code
_entity_poly.pdbx_strand_id
1 'polypeptide(L)'
;MEKGSSSTPSSAANTSEPAAAAATTAVPMTNFQLFGSMVPVPVASMATATAPAAVAAADNGGHGSSSASQNASGSAQGQGGNMSLSLQLRPLGSTPAPAVLVPPMAAAPMMTGPAGAAAPAPLATMAVAENASLAAVATALAAHRRNQATHRSAALHGHLRRCAEALVASRSVDADAELASIARLASADGDAVQRVAAAFAEALAQLVIRSWRGVSAALFPSDAGGDALSAWEAEFARQSFLNLCPLLHLAAVAVNEIILETTRNDKFIHIIDLGGVHHAHWVELLQALGTRRVIRPCLRLTVVHEHKHLLSQAAQILVTESERHGVPLDLHIVESSVEALKLDALGVRSDHAVVIVSTLQLHRLVGTGILNTATGQRITPTPAVGIASPLPPVTMSSKLDRLLRGFHLLSPKIIILTENEANHFVPSFMDRFASALSHYQQLFSSMEEVSLAPAFGQPAERKAVEKYLLKEEIKDIIACDHDGPRWARHEPLGRWIVRMGAAGFMLSPAITVVTAAGRVRAVAARLPGGGDERYGVTEGSGWLILNREEKPMFCVSAWRRQ
;
A
#
# COMPACT_ATOMS: atom_id res chain seq x y z
N MET A 1 -9.26 -2.28 -63.64
CA MET A 1 -9.20 -3.04 -64.90
C MET A 1 -8.50 -4.34 -64.57
N GLU A 2 -9.02 -5.55 -64.67
CA GLU A 2 -10.26 -6.17 -65.14
C GLU A 2 -10.40 -7.50 -64.34
N LYS A 3 -11.61 -7.86 -63.88
CA LYS A 3 -12.42 -9.02 -64.31
C LYS A 3 -11.64 -10.37 -64.37
N GLY A 4 -12.10 -11.50 -63.85
CA GLY A 4 -13.43 -11.94 -63.41
C GLY A 4 -13.65 -13.39 -63.88
N SER A 5 -14.48 -14.12 -63.12
CA SER A 5 -15.39 -15.19 -63.60
C SER A 5 -14.79 -16.54 -64.07
N SER A 6 -14.88 -17.62 -63.28
CA SER A 6 -16.03 -18.55 -63.12
C SER A 6 -16.19 -19.61 -64.21
N SER A 7 -16.18 -20.91 -63.84
CA SER A 7 -17.20 -21.91 -64.25
C SER A 7 -16.83 -23.34 -63.81
N THR A 8 -17.66 -23.91 -62.93
CA THR A 8 -18.04 -25.35 -62.84
C THR A 8 -19.03 -25.67 -63.99
N PRO A 9 -19.44 -26.93 -64.35
CA PRO A 9 -19.78 -28.05 -63.43
C PRO A 9 -19.62 -29.50 -63.97
N SER A 10 -19.85 -30.51 -63.12
CA SER A 10 -20.53 -31.76 -63.51
C SER A 10 -20.99 -32.57 -62.29
N SER A 11 -22.16 -33.18 -62.44
CA SER A 11 -23.07 -33.81 -61.48
C SER A 11 -23.16 -35.33 -61.64
N ALA A 12 -23.34 -36.06 -60.52
CA ALA A 12 -24.21 -37.26 -60.35
C ALA A 12 -23.98 -37.78 -58.89
N ALA A 13 -24.91 -37.69 -57.92
CA ALA A 13 -26.13 -38.50 -57.70
C ALA A 13 -25.84 -40.01 -57.68
N ASN A 14 -26.23 -40.85 -56.72
CA ASN A 14 -27.12 -40.82 -55.56
C ASN A 14 -26.85 -42.11 -54.74
N THR A 15 -27.00 -42.10 -53.41
CA THR A 15 -27.98 -42.92 -52.64
C THR A 15 -27.77 -42.77 -51.13
N SER A 16 -28.90 -42.73 -50.43
CA SER A 16 -29.20 -42.19 -49.11
C SER A 16 -29.63 -43.27 -48.10
N GLU A 17 -29.38 -43.07 -46.80
CA GLU A 17 -30.36 -43.17 -45.68
C GLU A 17 -29.73 -42.75 -44.32
N PRO A 18 -30.51 -42.43 -43.26
CA PRO A 18 -30.45 -41.10 -42.64
C PRO A 18 -29.91 -41.05 -41.19
N ALA A 19 -29.33 -39.91 -40.82
CA ALA A 19 -28.98 -39.58 -39.44
C ALA A 19 -30.13 -38.79 -38.77
N ALA A 20 -30.54 -39.25 -37.60
CA ALA A 20 -31.61 -38.67 -36.78
C ALA A 20 -31.28 -37.24 -36.31
N ALA A 21 -32.25 -36.34 -36.47
CA ALA A 21 -32.23 -35.00 -35.92
C ALA A 21 -32.41 -35.03 -34.40
N ALA A 22 -31.44 -34.49 -33.65
CA ALA A 22 -31.61 -34.19 -32.23
C ALA A 22 -32.34 -32.83 -32.10
N ALA A 23 -33.57 -32.87 -31.63
CA ALA A 23 -34.33 -31.69 -31.25
C ALA A 23 -33.72 -31.06 -29.99
N THR A 24 -33.22 -29.83 -30.10
CA THR A 24 -32.87 -28.98 -28.94
C THR A 24 -34.15 -28.56 -28.21
N THR A 25 -34.40 -29.18 -27.05
CA THR A 25 -35.42 -28.76 -26.09
C THR A 25 -35.01 -27.45 -25.41
N ALA A 26 -35.84 -26.41 -25.56
CA ALA A 26 -35.64 -25.13 -24.89
C ALA A 26 -35.85 -25.26 -23.37
N VAL A 27 -34.88 -24.81 -22.58
CA VAL A 27 -34.96 -24.80 -21.11
C VAL A 27 -35.90 -23.66 -20.68
N PRO A 28 -36.93 -23.90 -19.85
CA PRO A 28 -37.82 -22.85 -19.38
C PRO A 28 -37.05 -21.86 -18.48
N MET A 29 -37.22 -20.56 -18.78
CA MET A 29 -36.60 -19.44 -18.07
C MET A 29 -37.68 -18.69 -17.27
N THR A 30 -37.36 -18.25 -16.05
CA THR A 30 -38.23 -17.35 -15.28
C THR A 30 -37.52 -16.02 -15.08
N ASN A 31 -38.24 -14.90 -15.25
CA ASN A 31 -37.67 -13.57 -15.09
C ASN A 31 -37.73 -13.13 -13.63
N PHE A 32 -36.57 -12.76 -13.07
CA PHE A 32 -36.46 -12.20 -11.73
C PHE A 32 -36.15 -10.71 -11.82
N GLN A 33 -36.84 -9.90 -11.01
CA GLN A 33 -36.62 -8.46 -10.96
C GLN A 33 -35.60 -8.14 -9.88
N LEU A 34 -34.40 -7.71 -10.29
CA LEU A 34 -33.34 -7.26 -9.40
C LEU A 34 -33.02 -5.80 -9.73
N PHE A 35 -33.15 -4.91 -8.76
CA PHE A 35 -32.88 -3.46 -8.92
C PHE A 35 -33.52 -2.83 -10.16
N GLY A 36 -34.80 -3.12 -10.39
CA GLY A 36 -35.58 -2.50 -11.47
C GLY A 36 -35.30 -3.02 -12.88
N SER A 37 -34.42 -4.02 -13.05
CA SER A 37 -34.18 -4.68 -14.33
C SER A 37 -34.54 -6.17 -14.28
N MET A 38 -35.14 -6.68 -15.35
CA MET A 38 -35.56 -8.08 -15.47
C MET A 38 -34.42 -8.94 -16.01
N VAL A 39 -34.00 -9.96 -15.26
CA VAL A 39 -32.96 -10.91 -15.66
C VAL A 39 -33.55 -12.31 -15.77
N PRO A 40 -33.39 -13.03 -16.90
CA PRO A 40 -33.88 -14.41 -17.05
C PRO A 40 -32.93 -15.39 -16.35
N VAL A 41 -33.49 -16.31 -15.54
CA VAL A 41 -32.74 -17.36 -14.83
C VAL A 41 -33.32 -18.75 -15.15
N PRO A 42 -32.48 -19.79 -15.39
CA PRO A 42 -32.95 -21.15 -15.65
C PRO A 42 -33.54 -21.82 -14.39
N VAL A 43 -34.62 -22.58 -14.55
CA VAL A 43 -35.44 -23.09 -13.43
C VAL A 43 -34.85 -24.29 -12.65
N ALA A 44 -33.59 -24.69 -12.87
CA ALA A 44 -33.01 -25.88 -12.24
C ALA A 44 -31.90 -25.56 -11.23
N SER A 45 -32.29 -25.28 -9.97
CA SER A 45 -31.60 -25.73 -8.73
C SER A 45 -32.17 -24.99 -7.50
N MET A 46 -33.44 -25.25 -7.18
CA MET A 46 -33.96 -25.05 -5.81
C MET A 46 -34.06 -26.43 -5.16
N ALA A 47 -32.97 -26.88 -4.56
CA ALA A 47 -32.97 -28.02 -3.66
C ALA A 47 -32.92 -27.50 -2.21
N THR A 48 -34.00 -27.80 -1.50
CA THR A 48 -34.26 -27.62 -0.07
C THR A 48 -33.12 -28.16 0.81
N ALA A 49 -32.53 -27.31 1.67
CA ALA A 49 -31.73 -27.76 2.80
C ALA A 49 -32.64 -27.93 4.02
N THR A 50 -33.09 -29.16 4.23
CA THR A 50 -33.78 -29.63 5.43
C THR A 50 -32.73 -29.85 6.53
N ALA A 51 -32.93 -29.27 7.71
CA ALA A 51 -32.07 -29.47 8.88
C ALA A 51 -32.20 -30.93 9.41
N PRO A 52 -31.12 -31.60 9.85
CA PRO A 52 -31.25 -32.85 10.58
C PRO A 52 -31.46 -32.59 12.08
N ALA A 53 -32.45 -33.30 12.61
CA ALA A 53 -32.84 -33.36 14.01
C ALA A 53 -31.78 -34.07 14.88
N ALA A 54 -31.76 -33.66 16.15
CA ALA A 54 -30.98 -34.23 17.24
C ALA A 54 -31.47 -35.64 17.64
N VAL A 55 -30.52 -36.48 18.07
CA VAL A 55 -30.79 -37.67 18.90
C VAL A 55 -30.09 -37.46 20.24
N ALA A 56 -30.86 -37.72 21.31
CA ALA A 56 -30.57 -37.43 22.71
C ALA A 56 -29.78 -38.54 23.43
N ALA A 57 -29.00 -38.13 24.44
CA ALA A 57 -28.73 -38.83 25.72
C ALA A 57 -28.13 -37.77 26.67
N ALA A 58 -28.87 -37.22 27.63
CA ALA A 58 -29.26 -37.73 28.95
C ALA A 58 -28.40 -37.13 30.09
N ASP A 59 -29.10 -36.45 31.02
CA ASP A 59 -28.80 -36.04 32.40
C ASP A 59 -27.47 -35.30 32.71
N ASN A 60 -27.43 -34.20 33.47
CA ASN A 60 -28.09 -33.99 34.75
C ASN A 60 -27.93 -32.52 35.25
N GLY A 61 -28.95 -31.99 35.93
CA GLY A 61 -28.77 -31.10 37.10
C GLY A 61 -28.79 -29.56 36.93
N GLY A 62 -29.98 -28.97 37.15
CA GLY A 62 -30.14 -28.05 38.30
C GLY A 62 -30.20 -26.52 38.10
N HIS A 63 -31.44 -26.00 38.07
CA HIS A 63 -31.94 -24.72 38.65
C HIS A 63 -31.54 -23.41 37.92
N GLY A 64 -32.46 -22.70 37.25
CA GLY A 64 -33.58 -21.90 37.80
C GLY A 64 -33.06 -20.47 38.01
N SER A 65 -33.58 -19.37 37.43
CA SER A 65 -34.94 -19.01 37.06
C SER A 65 -34.96 -17.64 36.34
N SER A 66 -35.82 -17.50 35.31
CA SER A 66 -36.68 -16.34 34.90
C SER A 66 -36.15 -14.88 35.00
N SER A 67 -36.39 -13.99 34.04
CA SER A 67 -37.71 -13.65 33.48
C SER A 67 -37.65 -12.93 32.12
N ALA A 68 -38.76 -13.03 31.39
CA ALA A 68 -39.00 -12.56 30.03
C ALA A 68 -39.96 -11.36 30.00
N SER A 69 -39.94 -10.60 28.89
CA SER A 69 -41.11 -9.96 28.26
C SER A 69 -40.67 -9.44 26.87
N GLN A 70 -41.00 -10.13 25.77
CA GLN A 70 -42.22 -10.03 24.95
C GLN A 70 -42.36 -8.76 24.08
N ASN A 71 -42.25 -9.01 22.77
CA ASN A 71 -42.79 -8.37 21.56
C ASN A 71 -43.77 -7.19 21.67
N ALA A 72 -43.63 -6.24 20.75
CA ALA A 72 -44.77 -5.71 19.98
C ALA A 72 -44.32 -5.16 18.61
N SER A 73 -44.89 -5.73 17.56
CA SER A 73 -44.91 -5.27 16.17
C SER A 73 -45.92 -4.13 16.00
N GLY A 74 -45.57 -3.09 15.23
CA GLY A 74 -46.50 -2.03 14.81
C GLY A 74 -46.07 -1.42 13.48
N SER A 75 -46.80 -1.75 12.42
CA SER A 75 -46.71 -1.19 11.08
C SER A 75 -47.34 0.20 11.00
N ALA A 76 -46.66 1.16 10.36
CA ALA A 76 -47.29 2.37 9.82
C ALA A 76 -46.62 2.77 8.49
N GLN A 77 -47.42 2.78 7.43
CA GLN A 77 -47.11 3.36 6.11
C GLN A 77 -47.01 4.89 6.20
N GLY A 78 -46.12 5.49 5.42
CA GLY A 78 -46.22 6.92 5.11
C GLY A 78 -44.98 7.59 4.52
N GLN A 79 -45.02 7.81 3.20
CA GLN A 79 -44.45 8.93 2.45
C GLN A 79 -42.94 8.97 2.15
N GLY A 80 -42.67 9.18 0.87
CA GLY A 80 -41.34 9.34 0.29
C GLY A 80 -40.64 10.64 0.68
N GLY A 81 -39.32 10.59 0.64
CA GLY A 81 -38.45 11.73 0.88
C GLY A 81 -37.03 11.40 0.45
N ASN A 82 -36.67 11.87 -0.74
CA ASN A 82 -35.32 11.95 -1.26
C ASN A 82 -34.44 12.72 -0.25
N MET A 83 -33.39 12.11 0.30
CA MET A 83 -32.45 12.79 1.21
C MET A 83 -31.01 12.59 0.73
N SER A 84 -30.58 13.58 -0.04
CA SER A 84 -29.19 13.93 -0.32
C SER A 84 -28.44 14.16 0.98
N LEU A 85 -27.36 13.42 1.24
CA LEU A 85 -26.44 13.71 2.34
C LEU A 85 -25.30 14.61 1.83
N SER A 86 -25.54 15.91 1.95
CA SER A 86 -24.53 16.95 1.79
C SER A 86 -23.54 16.92 2.96
N LEU A 87 -22.34 16.40 2.76
CA LEU A 87 -21.22 16.56 3.68
C LEU A 87 -20.70 18.00 3.56
N GLN A 88 -21.12 18.88 4.47
CA GLN A 88 -20.54 20.21 4.64
C GLN A 88 -19.15 20.10 5.29
N LEU A 89 -18.11 20.25 4.48
CA LEU A 89 -16.73 20.46 4.93
C LEU A 89 -16.58 21.86 5.55
N ARG A 90 -16.13 21.91 6.81
CA ARG A 90 -15.85 23.15 7.53
C ARG A 90 -14.39 23.56 7.28
N PRO A 91 -14.09 24.81 6.86
CA PRO A 91 -12.70 25.23 6.63
C PRO A 91 -11.98 25.56 7.95
N LEU A 92 -10.74 25.08 8.11
CA LEU A 92 -9.81 25.54 9.14
C LEU A 92 -9.41 27.01 8.86
N GLY A 93 -9.79 27.90 9.77
CA GLY A 93 -9.37 29.30 9.80
C GLY A 93 -8.45 29.59 10.98
N SER A 94 -7.34 30.25 10.67
CA SER A 94 -6.39 31.02 11.50
C SER A 94 -6.68 31.18 13.00
N THR A 95 -5.73 30.73 13.83
CA THR A 95 -5.63 31.09 15.26
C THR A 95 -4.95 32.46 15.45
N PRO A 96 -5.49 33.38 16.28
CA PRO A 96 -4.70 34.46 16.87
C PRO A 96 -4.03 34.03 18.19
N ALA A 97 -2.98 34.76 18.56
CA ALA A 97 -2.09 34.52 19.71
C ALA A 97 -2.79 34.47 21.09
N PRO A 98 -2.23 33.79 22.10
CA PRO A 98 -2.87 33.66 23.41
C PRO A 98 -2.71 34.93 24.25
N ALA A 99 -3.82 35.41 24.81
CA ALA A 99 -3.84 36.44 25.82
C ALA A 99 -3.46 35.85 27.19
N VAL A 100 -2.53 36.53 27.87
CA VAL A 100 -2.09 36.25 29.24
C VAL A 100 -3.25 36.51 30.20
N LEU A 101 -3.71 35.48 30.91
CA LEU A 101 -4.68 35.60 32.00
C LEU A 101 -3.96 35.42 33.33
N VAL A 102 -3.86 36.53 34.07
CA VAL A 102 -3.32 36.66 35.42
C VAL A 102 -4.29 36.01 36.42
N PRO A 103 -3.80 35.24 37.43
CA PRO A 103 -4.66 34.64 38.45
C PRO A 103 -5.16 35.69 39.46
N PRO A 104 -6.40 35.59 39.97
CA PRO A 104 -6.90 36.50 41.00
C PRO A 104 -6.28 36.20 42.37
N MET A 105 -5.93 37.27 43.09
CA MET A 105 -5.37 37.28 44.43
C MET A 105 -6.35 36.73 45.49
N ALA A 106 -5.76 36.05 46.46
CA ALA A 106 -6.39 35.48 47.65
C ALA A 106 -7.05 36.54 48.55
N ALA A 107 -8.28 36.26 49.00
CA ALA A 107 -8.87 36.88 50.18
C ALA A 107 -8.60 36.00 51.41
N ALA A 108 -8.09 36.61 52.48
CA ALA A 108 -7.78 35.96 53.75
C ALA A 108 -9.07 35.57 54.51
N PRO A 109 -9.10 34.42 55.23
CA PRO A 109 -10.20 34.10 56.13
C PRO A 109 -9.93 34.65 57.54
N MET A 110 -10.97 35.19 58.17
CA MET A 110 -10.98 35.55 59.58
C MET A 110 -11.21 34.33 60.48
N MET A 111 -10.58 34.39 61.65
CA MET A 111 -10.58 33.41 62.74
C MET A 111 -11.96 33.19 63.38
N THR A 112 -12.38 31.94 63.52
CA THR A 112 -13.25 31.47 64.60
C THR A 112 -12.68 30.19 65.22
N GLY A 113 -12.75 30.12 66.54
CA GLY A 113 -12.08 29.12 67.40
C GLY A 113 -12.75 27.73 67.44
N PRO A 114 -12.29 26.86 68.36
CA PRO A 114 -12.11 25.43 68.10
C PRO A 114 -13.36 24.60 68.41
N ALA A 115 -13.72 23.69 67.51
CA ALA A 115 -14.68 22.63 67.79
C ALA A 115 -14.34 21.37 66.98
N GLY A 116 -14.02 20.30 67.70
CA GLY A 116 -14.27 18.91 67.31
C GLY A 116 -13.56 18.38 66.07
N ALA A 117 -12.39 17.79 66.28
CA ALA A 117 -11.85 16.78 65.36
C ALA A 117 -12.83 15.59 65.27
N ALA A 118 -13.45 15.39 64.10
CA ALA A 118 -14.05 14.12 63.71
C ALA A 118 -13.84 13.94 62.20
N ALA A 119 -12.97 13.00 61.85
CA ALA A 119 -12.58 12.66 60.48
C ALA A 119 -13.75 12.12 59.64
N PRO A 120 -13.86 12.45 58.34
CA PRO A 120 -14.59 11.63 57.38
C PRO A 120 -13.57 10.78 56.62
N ALA A 121 -13.08 9.67 57.19
CA ALA A 121 -11.98 8.92 56.56
C ALA A 121 -12.00 7.38 56.66
N PRO A 122 -13.12 6.69 56.33
CA PRO A 122 -13.02 5.30 55.85
C PRO A 122 -13.39 5.14 54.37
N LEU A 123 -14.50 5.72 53.90
CA LEU A 123 -15.04 5.43 52.56
C LEU A 123 -14.20 6.03 51.41
N ALA A 124 -13.71 7.26 51.53
CA ALA A 124 -12.85 7.87 50.51
C ALA A 124 -11.47 7.17 50.44
N THR A 125 -10.91 6.79 51.58
CA THR A 125 -9.64 6.04 51.67
C THR A 125 -9.78 4.63 51.09
N MET A 126 -10.91 3.95 51.34
CA MET A 126 -11.21 2.63 50.78
C MET A 126 -11.41 2.69 49.26
N ALA A 127 -12.14 3.68 48.74
CA ALA A 127 -12.33 3.86 47.29
C ALA A 127 -11.00 4.18 46.55
N VAL A 128 -10.12 4.98 47.16
CA VAL A 128 -8.78 5.25 46.63
C VAL A 128 -7.91 3.99 46.67
N ALA A 129 -7.97 3.19 47.74
CA ALA A 129 -7.24 1.92 47.84
C ALA A 129 -7.74 0.86 46.86
N GLU A 130 -9.06 0.77 46.63
CA GLU A 130 -9.68 -0.13 45.66
C GLU A 130 -9.31 0.25 44.22
N ASN A 131 -9.34 1.55 43.88
CA ASN A 131 -8.88 2.05 42.59
C ASN A 131 -7.37 1.79 42.36
N ALA A 132 -6.54 1.90 43.40
CA ALA A 132 -5.12 1.57 43.32
C ALA A 132 -4.89 0.07 43.11
N SER A 133 -5.67 -0.79 43.76
CA SER A 133 -5.63 -2.24 43.57
C SER A 133 -6.05 -2.66 42.16
N LEU A 134 -7.13 -2.10 41.62
CA LEU A 134 -7.57 -2.32 40.24
C LEU A 134 -6.52 -1.85 39.22
N ALA A 135 -5.89 -0.70 39.44
CA ALA A 135 -4.81 -0.20 38.59
C ALA A 135 -3.57 -1.12 38.63
N ALA A 136 -3.22 -1.68 39.79
CA ALA A 136 -2.13 -2.64 39.93
C ALA A 136 -2.42 -3.95 39.18
N VAL A 137 -3.64 -4.49 39.30
CA VAL A 137 -4.07 -5.69 38.56
C VAL A 137 -4.07 -5.44 37.05
N ALA A 138 -4.59 -4.31 36.59
CA ALA A 138 -4.56 -3.93 35.18
C ALA A 138 -3.12 -3.83 34.64
N THR A 139 -2.21 -3.25 35.43
CA THR A 139 -0.79 -3.16 35.09
C THR A 139 -0.12 -4.53 35.00
N ALA A 140 -0.39 -5.41 35.96
CA ALA A 140 0.15 -6.78 35.98
C ALA A 140 -0.37 -7.61 34.79
N LEU A 141 -1.66 -7.50 34.46
CA LEU A 141 -2.25 -8.15 33.27
C LEU A 141 -1.65 -7.61 31.98
N ALA A 142 -1.43 -6.29 31.88
CA ALA A 142 -0.76 -5.68 30.73
C ALA A 142 0.69 -6.14 30.59
N ALA A 143 1.43 -6.31 31.70
CA ALA A 143 2.77 -6.86 31.70
C ALA A 143 2.78 -8.34 31.27
N HIS A 144 1.85 -9.15 31.78
CA HIS A 144 1.71 -10.55 31.39
C HIS A 144 1.41 -10.71 29.90
N ARG A 145 0.47 -9.91 29.36
CA ARG A 145 0.16 -9.89 27.93
C ARG A 145 1.37 -9.49 27.08
N ARG A 146 2.17 -8.51 27.51
CA ARG A 146 3.42 -8.12 26.82
C ARG A 146 4.45 -9.24 26.83
N ASN A 147 4.63 -9.95 27.94
CA ASN A 147 5.54 -11.09 28.02
C ASN A 147 5.11 -12.23 27.09
N GLN A 148 3.80 -12.55 27.07
CA GLN A 148 3.25 -13.55 26.15
C GLN A 148 3.45 -13.13 24.67
N ALA A 149 3.18 -11.87 24.34
CA ALA A 149 3.39 -11.35 22.99
C ALA A 149 4.87 -11.44 22.57
N THR A 150 5.80 -11.15 23.48
CA THR A 150 7.25 -11.24 23.23
C THR A 150 7.68 -12.69 22.98
N HIS A 151 7.22 -13.63 23.82
CA HIS A 151 7.52 -15.06 23.63
C HIS A 151 6.94 -15.59 22.31
N ARG A 152 5.69 -15.21 21.99
CA ARG A 152 5.05 -15.56 20.73
C ARG A 152 5.79 -14.99 19.52
N SER A 153 6.24 -13.73 19.61
CA SER A 153 7.02 -13.07 18.57
C SER A 153 8.30 -13.85 18.25
N ALA A 154 9.10 -14.15 19.28
CA ALA A 154 10.32 -14.95 19.13
C ALA A 154 10.04 -16.35 18.55
N ALA A 155 8.97 -17.01 18.99
CA ALA A 155 8.55 -18.30 18.44
C ALA A 155 8.19 -18.19 16.96
N LEU A 156 7.35 -17.21 16.57
CA LEU A 156 6.95 -16.98 15.19
C LEU A 156 8.15 -16.72 14.27
N HIS A 157 9.10 -15.86 14.68
CA HIS A 157 10.34 -15.65 13.92
C HIS A 157 11.16 -16.93 13.76
N GLY A 158 11.26 -17.72 14.82
CA GLY A 158 11.94 -19.01 14.80
C GLY A 158 11.30 -19.99 13.80
N HIS A 159 9.97 -20.13 13.84
CA HIS A 159 9.23 -21.01 12.95
C HIS A 159 9.32 -20.56 11.48
N LEU A 160 9.17 -19.26 11.21
CA LEU A 160 9.30 -18.67 9.88
C LEU A 160 10.68 -18.96 9.27
N ARG A 161 11.75 -18.73 10.03
CA ARG A 161 13.12 -19.00 9.58
C ARG A 161 13.34 -20.49 9.31
N ARG A 162 12.93 -21.37 10.23
CA ARG A 162 13.09 -22.83 10.06
C ARG A 162 12.27 -23.36 8.89
N CYS A 163 11.08 -22.83 8.64
CA CYS A 163 10.28 -23.14 7.46
C CYS A 163 11.03 -22.77 6.17
N ALA A 164 11.57 -21.55 6.09
CA ALA A 164 12.35 -21.10 4.95
C ALA A 164 13.60 -22.00 4.72
N GLU A 165 14.33 -22.34 5.77
CA GLU A 165 15.48 -23.25 5.72
C GLU A 165 15.08 -24.68 5.27
N ALA A 166 13.96 -25.19 5.77
CA ALA A 166 13.42 -26.48 5.35
C ALA A 166 13.08 -26.50 3.86
N LEU A 167 12.49 -25.43 3.32
CA LEU A 167 12.19 -25.31 1.89
C LEU A 167 13.44 -25.27 1.03
N VAL A 168 14.47 -24.53 1.44
CA VAL A 168 15.77 -24.52 0.75
C VAL A 168 16.42 -25.90 0.76
N ALA A 169 16.33 -26.61 1.89
CA ALA A 169 16.82 -27.98 2.02
C ALA A 169 15.90 -29.04 1.38
N SER A 170 14.80 -28.64 0.73
CA SER A 170 13.80 -29.54 0.15
C SER A 170 13.18 -30.54 1.14
N ARG A 171 13.08 -30.16 2.43
CA ARG A 171 12.47 -30.94 3.51
C ARG A 171 11.01 -30.55 3.67
N SER A 172 10.14 -31.11 2.84
CA SER A 172 8.71 -30.75 2.79
C SER A 172 7.96 -31.07 4.09
N VAL A 173 8.28 -32.18 4.76
CA VAL A 173 7.67 -32.59 6.04
C VAL A 173 7.99 -31.59 7.15
N ASP A 174 9.25 -31.16 7.23
CA ASP A 174 9.67 -30.15 8.21
C ASP A 174 9.01 -28.80 7.91
N ALA A 175 8.94 -28.41 6.64
CA ALA A 175 8.26 -27.17 6.23
C ALA A 175 6.76 -27.18 6.59
N ASP A 176 6.06 -28.30 6.35
CA ASP A 176 4.66 -28.47 6.73
C ASP A 176 4.46 -28.38 8.26
N ALA A 177 5.32 -29.03 9.05
CA ALA A 177 5.26 -28.97 10.51
C ALA A 177 5.51 -27.55 11.06
N GLU A 178 6.43 -26.81 10.45
CA GLU A 178 6.67 -25.40 10.79
C GLU A 178 5.49 -24.51 10.38
N LEU A 179 4.91 -24.69 9.20
CA LEU A 179 3.69 -23.98 8.77
C LEU A 179 2.50 -24.25 9.69
N ALA A 180 2.29 -25.49 10.12
CA ALA A 180 1.26 -25.85 11.09
C ALA A 180 1.48 -25.16 12.45
N SER A 181 2.73 -25.00 12.86
CA SER A 181 3.08 -24.27 14.09
C SER A 181 2.85 -22.77 13.94
N ILE A 182 3.16 -22.18 12.79
CA ILE A 182 2.87 -20.77 12.48
C ILE A 182 1.35 -20.54 12.47
N ALA A 183 0.57 -21.41 11.84
CA ALA A 183 -0.89 -21.29 11.76
C ALA A 183 -1.57 -21.27 13.13
N ARG A 184 -1.00 -21.94 14.15
CA ARG A 184 -1.50 -21.90 15.54
C ARG A 184 -1.18 -20.59 16.28
N LEU A 185 -0.13 -19.88 15.87
CA LEU A 185 0.39 -18.71 16.59
C LEU A 185 0.06 -17.39 15.86
N ALA A 186 0.01 -17.40 14.53
CA ALA A 186 -0.26 -16.25 13.68
C ALA A 186 -1.77 -15.95 13.62
N SER A 187 -2.10 -14.70 13.29
CA SER A 187 -3.47 -14.24 13.11
C SER A 187 -3.48 -13.03 12.20
N ALA A 188 -4.40 -13.00 11.23
CA ALA A 188 -4.57 -11.88 10.30
C ALA A 188 -5.16 -10.62 10.96
N ASP A 189 -5.78 -10.76 12.14
CA ASP A 189 -6.33 -9.66 12.94
C ASP A 189 -5.58 -9.47 14.27
N GLY A 190 -4.48 -10.21 14.47
CA GLY A 190 -3.64 -10.14 15.67
C GLY A 190 -2.78 -8.89 15.74
N ASP A 191 -1.72 -8.94 16.55
CA ASP A 191 -0.69 -7.88 16.58
C ASP A 191 0.15 -7.83 15.29
N ALA A 192 0.97 -6.80 15.10
CA ALA A 192 1.79 -6.65 13.89
C ALA A 192 2.64 -7.89 13.57
N VAL A 193 3.18 -8.57 14.58
CA VAL A 193 4.04 -9.76 14.38
C VAL A 193 3.21 -10.96 13.92
N GLN A 194 2.02 -11.14 14.48
CA GLN A 194 1.08 -12.16 14.03
C GLN A 194 0.62 -11.94 12.58
N ARG A 195 0.34 -10.69 12.21
CA ARG A 195 -0.12 -10.35 10.86
C ARG A 195 0.98 -10.52 9.82
N VAL A 196 2.22 -10.09 10.14
CA VAL A 196 3.37 -10.32 9.24
C VAL A 196 3.68 -11.82 9.14
N ALA A 197 3.60 -12.57 10.23
CA ALA A 197 3.82 -14.02 10.18
C ALA A 197 2.76 -14.74 9.35
N ALA A 198 1.49 -14.32 9.41
CA ALA A 198 0.43 -14.85 8.56
C ALA A 198 0.72 -14.56 7.07
N ALA A 199 1.15 -13.34 6.74
CA ALA A 199 1.52 -12.96 5.37
C ALA A 199 2.68 -13.81 4.82
N PHE A 200 3.74 -14.00 5.60
CA PHE A 200 4.87 -14.85 5.20
C PHE A 200 4.50 -16.32 5.12
N ALA A 201 3.66 -16.83 6.03
CA ALA A 201 3.19 -18.21 5.98
C ALA A 201 2.40 -18.49 4.70
N GLU A 202 1.56 -17.56 4.27
CA GLU A 202 0.81 -17.64 3.01
C GLU A 202 1.76 -17.73 1.81
N ALA A 203 2.76 -16.84 1.74
CA ALA A 203 3.76 -16.85 0.67
C ALA A 203 4.64 -18.11 0.67
N LEU A 204 5.04 -18.60 1.84
CA LEU A 204 5.79 -19.86 1.98
C LEU A 204 4.94 -21.07 1.58
N ALA A 205 3.65 -21.09 1.93
CA ALA A 205 2.72 -22.15 1.53
C ALA A 205 2.54 -22.18 0.01
N GLN A 206 2.42 -21.01 -0.64
CA GLN A 206 2.41 -20.91 -2.09
C GLN A 206 3.69 -21.46 -2.71
N LEU A 207 4.86 -21.17 -2.11
CA LEU A 207 6.15 -21.69 -2.56
C LEU A 207 6.23 -23.22 -2.43
N VAL A 208 5.66 -23.83 -1.38
CA VAL A 208 5.59 -25.29 -1.20
C VAL A 208 4.86 -25.95 -2.37
N ILE A 209 3.68 -25.43 -2.72
CA ILE A 209 2.80 -26.04 -3.73
C ILE A 209 3.06 -25.54 -5.15
N ARG A 210 4.13 -24.75 -5.37
CA ARG A 210 4.42 -24.12 -6.68
C ARG A 210 4.55 -25.10 -7.84
N SER A 211 4.98 -26.34 -7.58
CA SER A 211 5.07 -27.39 -8.60
C SER A 211 3.69 -27.85 -9.08
N TRP A 212 2.66 -27.65 -8.26
CA TRP A 212 1.27 -27.99 -8.53
C TRP A 212 0.57 -26.76 -9.11
N ARG A 213 0.96 -26.36 -10.32
CA ARG A 213 0.52 -25.09 -10.94
C ARG A 213 -1.00 -24.86 -10.89
N GLY A 214 -1.80 -25.90 -11.16
CA GLY A 214 -3.26 -25.80 -11.09
C GLY A 214 -3.79 -25.57 -9.68
N VAL A 215 -3.24 -26.25 -8.67
CA VAL A 215 -3.63 -26.07 -7.26
C VAL A 215 -3.17 -24.71 -6.75
N SER A 216 -1.93 -24.32 -7.06
CA SER A 216 -1.41 -23.00 -6.72
C SER A 216 -2.25 -21.90 -7.34
N ALA A 217 -2.64 -22.00 -8.61
CA ALA A 217 -3.48 -21.00 -9.26
C ALA A 217 -4.91 -20.95 -8.71
N ALA A 218 -5.45 -22.07 -8.24
CA ALA A 218 -6.78 -22.13 -7.65
C ALA A 218 -6.83 -21.57 -6.21
N LEU A 219 -5.79 -21.80 -5.41
CA LEU A 219 -5.70 -21.33 -4.02
C LEU A 219 -5.14 -19.91 -3.90
N PHE A 220 -4.26 -19.53 -4.83
CA PHE A 220 -3.63 -18.21 -4.91
C PHE A 220 -3.92 -17.63 -6.30
N PRO A 221 -5.18 -17.26 -6.58
CA PRO A 221 -5.53 -16.63 -7.84
C PRO A 221 -4.69 -15.36 -7.99
N SER A 222 -4.06 -15.22 -9.15
CA SER A 222 -3.37 -13.99 -9.51
C SER A 222 -4.44 -13.02 -10.03
N ASP A 223 -4.44 -11.77 -9.57
CA ASP A 223 -5.38 -10.70 -9.95
C ASP A 223 -5.29 -10.28 -11.45
N ALA A 224 -4.69 -11.11 -12.30
CA ALA A 224 -4.51 -10.89 -13.73
C ALA A 224 -5.84 -10.77 -14.52
N GLY A 225 -6.98 -11.10 -13.91
CA GLY A 225 -8.32 -10.82 -14.42
C GLY A 225 -8.92 -9.61 -13.72
N GLY A 226 -8.48 -8.41 -14.09
CA GLY A 226 -8.87 -7.16 -13.44
C GLY A 226 -10.36 -6.86 -13.52
N ASP A 227 -11.08 -7.19 -12.46
CA ASP A 227 -12.37 -6.56 -12.16
C ASP A 227 -12.12 -5.13 -11.66
N ALA A 228 -13.01 -4.20 -11.99
CA ALA A 228 -12.93 -2.80 -11.58
C ALA A 228 -12.88 -2.65 -10.05
N LEU A 229 -13.48 -3.59 -9.31
CA LEU A 229 -13.42 -3.63 -7.84
C LEU A 229 -12.01 -3.91 -7.32
N SER A 230 -11.29 -4.89 -7.90
CA SER A 230 -9.92 -5.21 -7.49
C SER A 230 -8.96 -4.04 -7.77
N ALA A 231 -9.12 -3.38 -8.93
CA ALA A 231 -8.36 -2.18 -9.27
C ALA A 231 -8.62 -1.02 -8.30
N TRP A 232 -9.88 -0.81 -7.90
CA TRP A 232 -10.23 0.19 -6.88
C TRP A 232 -9.63 -0.16 -5.51
N GLU A 233 -9.69 -1.42 -5.08
CA GLU A 233 -9.15 -1.86 -3.79
C GLU A 233 -7.62 -1.73 -3.72
N ALA A 234 -6.92 -2.08 -4.79
CA ALA A 234 -5.48 -1.88 -4.91
C ALA A 234 -5.11 -0.40 -4.88
N GLU A 235 -5.86 0.46 -5.59
CA GLU A 235 -5.62 1.90 -5.56
C GLU A 235 -5.95 2.51 -4.21
N PHE A 236 -7.07 2.14 -3.59
CA PHE A 236 -7.42 2.56 -2.24
C PHE A 236 -6.34 2.17 -1.24
N ALA A 237 -5.84 0.93 -1.30
CA ALA A 237 -4.74 0.47 -0.48
C ALA A 237 -3.45 1.28 -0.72
N ARG A 238 -3.12 1.59 -1.97
CA ARG A 238 -1.94 2.42 -2.29
C ARG A 238 -2.07 3.84 -1.75
N GLN A 239 -3.24 4.46 -1.90
CA GLN A 239 -3.53 5.80 -1.36
C GLN A 239 -3.49 5.80 0.17
N SER A 240 -4.11 4.80 0.80
CA SER A 240 -4.05 4.59 2.25
C SER A 240 -2.62 4.35 2.71
N PHE A 241 -1.76 3.66 1.96
CA PHE A 241 -0.37 3.43 2.36
C PHE A 241 0.43 4.73 2.40
N LEU A 242 0.26 5.56 1.37
CA LEU A 242 0.89 6.89 1.30
C LEU A 242 0.43 7.81 2.45
N ASN A 243 -0.82 7.66 2.91
CA ASN A 243 -1.37 8.43 4.02
C ASN A 243 -0.97 7.87 5.40
N LEU A 244 -1.02 6.54 5.57
CA LEU A 244 -0.83 5.86 6.86
C LEU A 244 0.64 5.64 7.22
N CYS A 245 1.54 5.56 6.23
CA CYS A 245 2.97 5.33 6.49
C CYS A 245 3.66 6.65 6.83
N PRO A 246 4.11 6.88 8.08
CA PRO A 246 4.71 8.16 8.47
C PRO A 246 6.00 8.45 7.72
N LEU A 247 6.76 7.41 7.36
CA LEU A 247 7.97 7.55 6.57
C LEU A 247 7.67 8.05 5.15
N LEU A 248 6.56 7.65 4.53
CA LEU A 248 6.18 8.17 3.22
C LEU A 248 5.64 9.60 3.30
N HIS A 249 4.99 9.97 4.39
CA HIS A 249 4.68 11.38 4.67
C HIS A 249 5.96 12.22 4.80
N LEU A 250 6.96 11.74 5.55
CA LEU A 250 8.26 12.40 5.65
C LEU A 250 8.97 12.46 4.28
N ALA A 251 8.86 11.43 3.45
CA ALA A 251 9.38 11.46 2.08
C ALA A 251 8.70 12.54 1.24
N ALA A 252 7.37 12.68 1.33
CA ALA A 252 6.62 13.73 0.65
C ALA A 252 7.07 15.14 1.08
N VAL A 253 7.30 15.35 2.40
CA VAL A 253 7.89 16.60 2.91
C VAL A 253 9.26 16.87 2.26
N ALA A 254 10.14 15.87 2.21
CA ALA A 254 11.44 16.01 1.58
C ALA A 254 11.35 16.34 0.08
N VAL A 255 10.48 15.64 -0.65
CA VAL A 255 10.24 15.87 -2.09
C VAL A 255 9.79 17.31 -2.32
N ASN A 256 8.79 17.77 -1.57
CA ASN A 256 8.28 19.14 -1.69
C ASN A 256 9.36 20.19 -1.40
N GLU A 257 10.18 20.01 -0.36
CA GLU A 257 11.30 20.91 -0.08
C GLU A 257 12.34 20.96 -1.21
N ILE A 258 12.69 19.80 -1.77
CA ILE A 258 13.63 19.72 -2.90
C ILE A 258 13.05 20.45 -4.12
N ILE A 259 11.76 20.29 -4.40
CA ILE A 259 11.06 20.98 -5.50
C ILE A 259 11.08 22.49 -5.26
N LEU A 260 10.71 22.93 -4.05
CA LEU A 260 10.63 24.35 -3.70
C LEU A 260 11.99 25.04 -3.81
N GLU A 261 13.06 24.37 -3.38
CA GLU A 261 14.43 24.86 -3.47
C GLU A 261 14.88 24.96 -4.92
N THR A 262 14.73 23.87 -5.67
CA THR A 262 15.22 23.76 -7.04
C THR A 262 14.48 24.71 -7.99
N THR A 263 13.20 24.96 -7.72
CA THR A 263 12.34 25.79 -8.57
C THR A 263 12.14 27.21 -8.07
N ARG A 264 12.95 27.67 -7.10
CA ARG A 264 12.76 28.96 -6.42
C ARG A 264 12.59 30.16 -7.37
N ASN A 265 13.32 30.14 -8.49
CA ASN A 265 13.36 31.22 -9.47
C ASN A 265 12.57 30.94 -10.75
N ASP A 266 11.89 29.79 -10.85
CA ASP A 266 11.15 29.44 -12.06
C ASP A 266 9.70 29.93 -11.96
N LYS A 267 9.24 30.57 -13.03
CA LYS A 267 7.84 30.97 -13.17
C LYS A 267 6.97 29.81 -13.66
N PHE A 268 7.44 29.05 -14.65
CA PHE A 268 6.69 27.93 -15.23
C PHE A 268 7.33 26.62 -14.77
N ILE A 269 6.59 25.85 -13.97
CA ILE A 269 7.07 24.60 -13.38
C ILE A 269 6.22 23.47 -13.95
N HIS A 270 6.86 22.42 -14.47
CA HIS A 270 6.17 21.22 -14.94
C HIS A 270 6.62 20.03 -14.10
N ILE A 271 5.74 19.53 -13.25
CA ILE A 271 5.97 18.32 -12.45
C ILE A 271 5.37 17.13 -13.17
N ILE A 272 6.17 16.08 -13.34
CA ILE A 272 5.76 14.79 -13.88
C ILE A 272 5.82 13.78 -12.73
N ASP A 273 4.65 13.39 -12.23
CA ASP A 273 4.46 12.38 -11.18
C ASP A 273 4.20 11.02 -11.84
N LEU A 274 5.14 10.08 -11.66
CA LEU A 274 5.04 8.73 -12.21
C LEU A 274 4.22 7.77 -11.34
N GLY A 275 3.78 8.18 -10.15
CA GLY A 275 3.22 7.28 -9.15
C GLY A 275 1.90 7.72 -8.54
N GLY A 276 1.12 8.57 -9.23
CA GLY A 276 -0.24 8.95 -8.84
C GLY A 276 -0.42 9.28 -7.35
N VAL A 277 0.48 10.08 -6.75
CA VAL A 277 0.54 10.22 -5.28
C VAL A 277 -0.75 10.84 -4.72
N HIS A 278 -1.06 10.52 -3.45
CA HIS A 278 -2.17 11.09 -2.71
C HIS A 278 -2.25 12.60 -2.84
N HIS A 279 -3.44 13.11 -3.19
CA HIS A 279 -3.69 14.51 -3.49
C HIS A 279 -3.17 15.47 -2.40
N ALA A 280 -3.18 15.06 -1.13
CA ALA A 280 -2.64 15.87 -0.02
C ALA A 280 -1.18 16.31 -0.24
N HIS A 281 -0.33 15.46 -0.82
CA HIS A 281 1.08 15.79 -1.10
C HIS A 281 1.20 17.01 -2.03
N TRP A 282 0.38 17.05 -3.09
CA TRP A 282 0.38 18.13 -4.06
C TRP A 282 -0.36 19.37 -3.55
N VAL A 283 -1.37 19.21 -2.67
CA VAL A 283 -2.02 20.33 -1.97
C VAL A 283 -1.01 21.07 -1.09
N GLU A 284 -0.17 20.36 -0.33
CA GLU A 284 0.88 20.97 0.49
C GLU A 284 1.89 21.77 -0.37
N LEU A 285 2.21 21.25 -1.57
CA LEU A 285 3.06 21.97 -2.50
C LEU A 285 2.40 23.24 -3.04
N LEU A 286 1.12 23.16 -3.43
CA LEU A 286 0.33 24.33 -3.89
C LEU A 286 0.28 25.41 -2.80
N GLN A 287 0.05 25.02 -1.55
CA GLN A 287 0.09 25.90 -0.39
C GLN A 287 1.43 26.61 -0.28
N ALA A 288 2.54 25.85 -0.33
CA ALA A 288 3.88 26.41 -0.22
C ALA A 288 4.23 27.34 -1.40
N LEU A 289 3.89 26.96 -2.63
CA LEU A 289 4.08 27.77 -3.83
C LEU A 289 3.28 29.08 -3.78
N GLY A 290 2.06 29.06 -3.24
CA GLY A 290 1.21 30.24 -3.08
C GLY A 290 1.79 31.29 -2.12
N THR A 291 2.69 30.91 -1.21
CA THR A 291 3.37 31.85 -0.31
C THR A 291 4.55 32.61 -0.95
N ARG A 292 4.96 32.24 -2.18
CA ARG A 292 6.08 32.89 -2.87
C ARG A 292 5.76 34.36 -3.17
N ARG A 293 6.54 35.27 -2.58
CA ARG A 293 6.31 36.73 -2.68
C ARG A 293 6.87 37.38 -3.94
N VAL A 294 7.91 36.79 -4.55
CA VAL A 294 8.67 37.43 -5.64
C VAL A 294 8.13 37.04 -7.02
N ILE A 295 8.03 35.74 -7.29
CA ILE A 295 7.56 35.20 -8.57
C ILE A 295 6.31 34.38 -8.27
N ARG A 296 5.19 34.72 -8.91
CA ARG A 296 3.99 33.87 -8.91
C ARG A 296 4.22 32.69 -9.85
N PRO A 297 4.31 31.45 -9.33
CA PRO A 297 4.51 30.28 -10.17
C PRO A 297 3.22 29.89 -10.89
N CYS A 298 3.36 29.30 -12.08
CA CYS A 298 2.34 28.55 -12.79
C CYS A 298 2.78 27.09 -12.79
N LEU A 299 1.89 26.20 -12.34
CA LEU A 299 2.18 24.79 -12.18
C LEU A 299 1.45 23.98 -13.26
N ARG A 300 2.19 23.19 -14.03
CA ARG A 300 1.65 22.08 -14.79
C ARG A 300 1.96 20.80 -14.04
N LEU A 301 0.94 20.02 -13.70
CA LEU A 301 1.09 18.74 -13.02
C LEU A 301 0.64 17.63 -13.97
N THR A 302 1.59 16.80 -14.41
CA THR A 302 1.31 15.59 -15.19
C THR A 302 1.34 14.37 -14.28
N VAL A 303 0.23 13.66 -14.16
CA VAL A 303 0.11 12.46 -13.32
C VAL A 303 -0.06 11.23 -14.21
N VAL A 304 0.86 10.28 -14.10
CA VAL A 304 0.77 8.98 -14.77
C VAL A 304 0.03 8.01 -13.86
N HIS A 305 -1.04 7.40 -14.35
CA HIS A 305 -1.86 6.46 -13.58
C HIS A 305 -2.54 5.43 -14.49
N GLU A 306 -2.70 4.19 -14.03
CA GLU A 306 -3.28 3.11 -14.85
C GLU A 306 -4.78 3.31 -15.10
N HIS A 307 -5.46 3.99 -14.19
CA HIS A 307 -6.92 4.21 -14.23
C HIS A 307 -7.25 5.67 -13.96
N LYS A 308 -7.59 6.44 -15.00
CA LYS A 308 -7.84 7.89 -14.86
C LYS A 308 -9.07 8.20 -14.01
N HIS A 309 -10.10 7.37 -14.09
CA HIS A 309 -11.37 7.59 -13.40
C HIS A 309 -11.23 7.59 -11.86
N LEU A 310 -10.26 6.85 -11.33
CA LEU A 310 -9.96 6.79 -9.89
C LEU A 310 -9.45 8.13 -9.33
N LEU A 311 -8.90 8.99 -10.18
CA LEU A 311 -8.32 10.28 -9.78
C LEU A 311 -9.31 11.45 -9.83
N SER A 312 -10.59 11.21 -10.19
CA SER A 312 -11.56 12.29 -10.41
C SER A 312 -11.75 13.19 -9.18
N GLN A 313 -11.85 12.59 -7.99
CA GLN A 313 -12.00 13.34 -6.73
C GLN A 313 -10.72 14.11 -6.38
N ALA A 314 -9.56 13.45 -6.50
CA ALA A 314 -8.25 14.05 -6.27
C ALA A 314 -8.02 15.27 -7.20
N ALA A 315 -8.36 15.13 -8.49
CA ALA A 315 -8.27 16.19 -9.47
C ALA A 315 -9.13 17.41 -9.09
N GLN A 316 -10.38 17.19 -8.64
CA GLN A 316 -11.25 18.27 -8.19
C GLN A 316 -10.68 19.01 -6.98
N ILE A 317 -10.14 18.28 -6.00
CA ILE A 317 -9.51 18.87 -4.81
C ILE A 317 -8.30 19.73 -5.22
N LEU A 318 -7.44 19.23 -6.11
CA LEU A 318 -6.27 19.96 -6.57
C LEU A 318 -6.63 21.25 -7.31
N VAL A 319 -7.66 21.22 -8.16
CA VAL A 319 -8.15 22.42 -8.84
C VAL A 319 -8.67 23.43 -7.81
N THR A 320 -9.53 23.01 -6.87
CA THR A 320 -10.07 23.90 -5.84
C THR A 320 -8.98 24.51 -4.95
N GLU A 321 -8.00 23.72 -4.52
CA GLU A 321 -6.89 24.22 -3.69
C GLU A 321 -5.94 25.11 -4.50
N SER A 322 -5.75 24.86 -5.80
CA SER A 322 -4.95 25.73 -6.66
C SER A 322 -5.56 27.13 -6.80
N GLU A 323 -6.89 27.23 -6.96
CA GLU A 323 -7.63 28.49 -7.00
C GLU A 323 -7.55 29.20 -5.64
N ARG A 324 -7.75 28.46 -4.55
CA ARG A 324 -7.67 28.96 -3.17
C ARG A 324 -6.31 29.59 -2.85
N HIS A 325 -5.23 28.98 -3.33
CA HIS A 325 -3.86 29.45 -3.09
C HIS A 325 -3.32 30.37 -4.20
N GLY A 326 -4.12 30.66 -5.23
CA GLY A 326 -3.77 31.57 -6.31
C GLY A 326 -2.59 31.10 -7.16
N VAL A 327 -2.42 29.79 -7.30
CA VAL A 327 -1.40 29.14 -8.13
C VAL A 327 -2.09 28.53 -9.35
N PRO A 328 -1.95 29.11 -10.57
CA PRO A 328 -2.55 28.53 -11.76
C PRO A 328 -2.08 27.09 -11.97
N LEU A 329 -3.02 26.15 -12.09
CA LEU A 329 -2.78 24.73 -12.24
C LEU A 329 -3.28 24.23 -13.62
N ASP A 330 -2.37 23.61 -14.37
CA ASP A 330 -2.66 22.84 -15.58
C ASP A 330 -2.49 21.34 -15.24
N LEU A 331 -3.60 20.66 -14.96
CA LEU A 331 -3.61 19.25 -14.56
C LEU A 331 -3.77 18.35 -15.79
N HIS A 332 -2.79 17.48 -16.02
CA HIS A 332 -2.74 16.57 -17.16
C HIS A 332 -2.61 15.11 -16.69
N ILE A 333 -3.67 14.32 -16.83
CA ILE A 333 -3.64 12.90 -16.42
C ILE A 333 -3.34 12.03 -17.64
N VAL A 334 -2.26 11.25 -17.55
CA VAL A 334 -1.84 10.27 -18.56
C VAL A 334 -2.26 8.89 -18.10
N GLU A 335 -3.22 8.29 -18.80
CA GLU A 335 -3.70 6.94 -18.50
C GLU A 335 -2.71 5.89 -19.05
N SER A 336 -1.78 5.47 -18.20
CA SER A 336 -0.70 4.54 -18.56
C SER A 336 -0.06 3.95 -17.29
N SER A 337 0.54 2.76 -17.43
CA SER A 337 1.43 2.21 -16.41
C SER A 337 2.87 2.67 -16.68
N VAL A 338 3.73 2.64 -15.66
CA VAL A 338 5.15 3.01 -15.80
C VAL A 338 5.89 2.06 -16.77
N GLU A 339 5.44 0.81 -16.90
CA GLU A 339 5.96 -0.18 -17.85
C GLU A 339 5.61 0.11 -19.31
N ALA A 340 4.49 0.78 -19.56
CA ALA A 340 3.93 1.06 -20.88
C ALA A 340 4.00 2.54 -21.28
N LEU A 341 4.56 3.39 -20.41
CA LEU A 341 4.61 4.84 -20.57
C LEU A 341 5.36 5.25 -21.84
N LYS A 342 4.70 6.06 -22.66
CA LYS A 342 5.31 6.77 -23.80
C LYS A 342 5.61 8.20 -23.39
N LEU A 343 6.87 8.63 -23.55
CA LEU A 343 7.31 9.93 -23.07
C LEU A 343 6.67 11.11 -23.79
N ASP A 344 6.29 10.95 -25.06
CA ASP A 344 5.57 11.99 -25.81
C ASP A 344 4.21 12.33 -25.17
N ALA A 345 3.59 11.36 -24.49
CA ALA A 345 2.34 11.55 -23.77
C ALA A 345 2.49 12.42 -22.52
N LEU A 346 3.71 12.72 -22.06
CA LEU A 346 3.93 13.58 -20.89
C LEU A 346 3.66 15.06 -21.19
N GLY A 347 3.63 15.45 -22.47
CA GLY A 347 3.36 16.82 -22.89
C GLY A 347 4.35 17.83 -22.32
N VAL A 348 5.65 17.49 -22.36
CA VAL A 348 6.75 18.34 -21.89
C VAL A 348 6.87 19.57 -22.79
N ARG A 349 7.01 20.74 -22.16
CA ARG A 349 7.17 22.02 -22.85
C ARG A 349 8.53 22.62 -22.56
N SER A 350 9.16 23.21 -23.58
CA SER A 350 10.52 23.77 -23.48
C SER A 350 10.63 25.02 -22.61
N ASP A 351 9.52 25.71 -22.34
CA ASP A 351 9.44 26.90 -21.50
C ASP A 351 9.31 26.59 -19.99
N HIS A 352 9.15 25.32 -19.62
CA HIS A 352 8.96 24.90 -18.23
C HIS A 352 10.24 24.35 -17.60
N ALA A 353 10.43 24.63 -16.32
CA ALA A 353 11.35 23.87 -15.49
C ALA A 353 10.74 22.50 -15.18
N VAL A 354 11.25 21.46 -15.84
CA VAL A 354 10.74 20.09 -15.72
C VAL A 354 11.31 19.41 -14.48
N VAL A 355 10.42 18.88 -13.65
CA VAL A 355 10.70 18.10 -12.44
C VAL A 355 10.08 16.74 -12.62
N ILE A 356 10.85 15.66 -12.52
CA ILE A 356 10.32 14.29 -12.56
C ILE A 356 10.32 13.74 -11.13
N VAL A 357 9.17 13.26 -10.67
CA VAL A 357 9.00 12.66 -9.35
C VAL A 357 8.54 11.21 -9.53
N SER A 358 9.23 10.30 -8.85
CA SER A 358 8.90 8.88 -8.85
C SER A 358 8.91 8.34 -7.44
N THR A 359 7.75 7.95 -6.93
CA THR A 359 7.59 7.39 -5.59
C THR A 359 7.14 5.94 -5.67
N LEU A 360 8.04 5.01 -5.33
CA LEU A 360 7.84 3.57 -5.30
C LEU A 360 7.35 3.02 -6.66
N GLN A 361 8.00 3.40 -7.76
CA GLN A 361 7.59 2.97 -9.11
C GLN A 361 8.73 2.35 -9.93
N LEU A 362 9.95 2.85 -9.83
CA LEU A 362 11.01 2.44 -10.76
C LEU A 362 11.51 1.03 -10.45
N HIS A 363 11.39 0.56 -9.21
CA HIS A 363 11.74 -0.82 -8.85
C HIS A 363 10.97 -1.85 -9.68
N ARG A 364 9.73 -1.55 -10.13
CA ARG A 364 8.92 -2.41 -11.01
C ARG A 364 9.60 -2.68 -12.36
N LEU A 365 10.47 -1.78 -12.82
CA LEU A 365 11.16 -1.88 -14.10
C LEU A 365 12.53 -2.56 -14.01
N VAL A 366 13.06 -2.74 -12.80
CA VAL A 366 14.36 -3.39 -12.57
C VAL A 366 14.32 -4.82 -13.13
N GLY A 367 15.34 -5.22 -13.91
CA GLY A 367 15.43 -6.61 -14.40
C GLY A 367 14.43 -7.00 -15.49
N THR A 368 13.67 -6.07 -16.07
CA THR A 368 12.82 -6.32 -17.26
C THR A 368 13.66 -6.28 -18.55
N GLY A 369 14.59 -7.23 -18.69
CA GLY A 369 15.24 -7.51 -19.98
C GLY A 369 14.19 -8.12 -20.92
N ILE A 370 14.00 -7.56 -22.11
CA ILE A 370 13.05 -8.06 -23.11
C ILE A 370 13.34 -9.55 -23.39
N LEU A 371 12.47 -10.45 -22.94
CA LEU A 371 12.28 -11.73 -23.63
C LEU A 371 11.54 -11.39 -24.92
N ASN A 372 12.25 -11.43 -26.04
CA ASN A 372 11.64 -11.25 -27.34
C ASN A 372 10.75 -12.47 -27.60
N THR A 373 9.45 -12.32 -27.40
CA THR A 373 8.43 -13.27 -27.85
C THR A 373 8.36 -13.24 -29.37
N ALA A 374 9.36 -13.84 -30.03
CA ALA A 374 9.33 -14.12 -31.47
C ALA A 374 10.14 -15.38 -31.86
N THR A 375 10.98 -15.92 -30.98
CA THR A 375 11.65 -17.22 -31.23
C THR A 375 11.78 -17.97 -29.90
N GLY A 376 11.03 -19.06 -29.75
CA GLY A 376 10.99 -19.90 -28.54
C GLY A 376 12.29 -20.68 -28.27
N GLN A 377 13.45 -20.01 -28.25
CA GLN A 377 14.73 -20.64 -28.01
C GLN A 377 15.22 -20.37 -26.59
N ARG A 378 15.19 -21.45 -25.80
CA ARG A 378 15.68 -21.53 -24.43
C ARG A 378 17.21 -21.68 -24.48
N ILE A 379 17.96 -20.61 -24.22
CA ILE A 379 19.41 -20.73 -24.02
C ILE A 379 19.62 -21.25 -22.59
N THR A 380 20.10 -22.48 -22.49
CA THR A 380 20.61 -23.06 -21.24
C THR A 380 22.05 -22.57 -21.05
N PRO A 381 22.44 -22.02 -19.89
CA PRO A 381 23.84 -21.71 -19.64
C PRO A 381 24.57 -22.99 -19.22
N THR A 382 25.37 -23.55 -20.11
CA THR A 382 26.43 -24.52 -19.76
C THR A 382 27.59 -23.80 -19.08
N PRO A 383 28.18 -24.35 -18.01
CA PRO A 383 29.36 -23.77 -17.38
C PRO A 383 30.60 -24.17 -18.19
N ALA A 384 31.17 -23.22 -18.95
CA ALA A 384 32.48 -23.41 -19.56
C ALA A 384 33.57 -22.88 -18.62
N VAL A 385 34.40 -23.80 -18.15
CA VAL A 385 35.68 -23.56 -17.52
C VAL A 385 36.62 -22.88 -18.52
N GLY A 386 37.30 -21.79 -18.10
CA GLY A 386 38.61 -21.42 -18.64
C GLY A 386 38.77 -20.06 -19.32
N ILE A 387 39.62 -19.25 -18.70
CA ILE A 387 40.57 -18.27 -19.27
C ILE A 387 40.01 -16.94 -19.83
N ALA A 388 40.33 -15.87 -19.09
CA ALA A 388 40.32 -14.42 -19.33
C ALA A 388 39.98 -13.87 -20.73
N SER A 389 38.92 -13.04 -20.79
CA SER A 389 38.87 -11.75 -21.52
C SER A 389 37.63 -10.94 -21.05
N PRO A 390 37.68 -9.59 -20.93
CA PRO A 390 36.62 -8.81 -20.30
C PRO A 390 35.65 -8.23 -21.33
N LEU A 391 34.48 -8.84 -21.48
CA LEU A 391 33.21 -8.15 -21.75
C LEU A 391 32.05 -9.18 -21.69
N PRO A 392 30.94 -8.92 -20.98
CA PRO A 392 29.69 -9.58 -21.29
C PRO A 392 28.96 -8.82 -22.41
N PRO A 393 28.12 -9.53 -23.17
CA PRO A 393 27.74 -9.22 -24.55
C PRO A 393 26.53 -8.28 -24.63
N VAL A 394 26.43 -7.56 -25.76
CA VAL A 394 25.25 -6.82 -26.29
C VAL A 394 24.14 -6.61 -25.24
N THR A 395 24.22 -5.52 -24.48
CA THR A 395 23.24 -5.19 -23.44
C THR A 395 21.89 -4.88 -24.08
N MET A 396 21.01 -5.88 -24.12
CA MET A 396 19.58 -5.65 -24.30
C MET A 396 19.15 -4.59 -23.29
N SER A 397 18.80 -3.40 -23.77
CA SER A 397 18.33 -2.32 -22.90
C SER A 397 17.08 -2.78 -22.14
N SER A 398 17.14 -2.78 -20.82
CA SER A 398 15.96 -3.01 -19.99
C SER A 398 14.91 -1.91 -20.22
N LYS A 399 13.66 -2.14 -19.81
CA LYS A 399 12.63 -1.07 -19.85
C LYS A 399 13.08 0.15 -19.04
N LEU A 400 13.70 -0.09 -17.88
CA LEU A 400 14.27 0.96 -17.04
C LEU A 400 15.31 1.79 -17.80
N ASP A 401 16.27 1.15 -18.49
CA ASP A 401 17.31 1.89 -19.21
C ASP A 401 16.73 2.73 -20.35
N ARG A 402 15.68 2.24 -21.04
CA ARG A 402 14.96 3.05 -22.05
C ARG A 402 14.28 4.25 -21.40
N LEU A 403 13.60 4.05 -20.28
CA LEU A 403 12.90 5.11 -19.57
C LEU A 403 13.89 6.18 -19.08
N LEU A 404 14.98 5.78 -18.43
CA LEU A 404 16.00 6.70 -17.92
C LEU A 404 16.71 7.48 -19.04
N ARG A 405 17.05 6.82 -20.17
CA ARG A 405 17.58 7.53 -21.34
C ARG A 405 16.57 8.53 -21.90
N GLY A 406 15.30 8.16 -21.92
CA GLY A 406 14.25 9.07 -22.33
C GLY A 406 14.08 10.25 -21.38
N PHE A 407 14.15 10.04 -20.06
CA PHE A 407 14.22 11.15 -19.10
C PHE A 407 15.43 12.04 -19.34
N HIS A 408 16.59 11.47 -19.69
CA HIS A 408 17.77 12.27 -20.03
C HIS A 408 17.49 13.20 -21.23
N LEU A 409 16.77 12.72 -22.25
CA LEU A 409 16.38 13.50 -23.42
C LEU A 409 15.39 14.63 -23.09
N LEU A 410 14.52 14.43 -22.09
CA LEU A 410 13.61 15.49 -21.60
C LEU A 410 14.34 16.64 -20.90
N SER A 411 15.64 16.51 -20.64
CA SER A 411 16.48 17.52 -19.97
C SER A 411 15.85 18.07 -18.67
N PRO A 412 15.43 17.20 -17.73
CA PRO A 412 14.79 17.64 -16.50
C PRO A 412 15.76 18.47 -15.66
N LYS A 413 15.21 19.50 -15.01
CA LYS A 413 15.94 20.31 -14.02
C LYS A 413 16.37 19.45 -12.84
N ILE A 414 15.49 18.56 -12.40
CA ILE A 414 15.75 17.59 -11.33
C ILE A 414 14.85 16.37 -11.48
N ILE A 415 15.39 15.19 -11.11
CA ILE A 415 14.63 13.97 -10.90
C ILE A 415 14.69 13.65 -9.41
N ILE A 416 13.55 13.35 -8.79
CA ILE A 416 13.45 12.99 -7.38
C ILE A 416 12.88 11.57 -7.31
N LEU A 417 13.66 10.65 -6.74
CA LEU A 417 13.27 9.25 -6.57
C LEU A 417 13.05 8.95 -5.09
N THR A 418 11.89 8.39 -4.76
CA THR A 418 11.60 7.77 -3.47
C THR A 418 11.46 6.27 -3.68
N GLU A 419 12.34 5.47 -3.10
CA GLU A 419 12.36 4.01 -3.26
C GLU A 419 12.55 3.30 -1.90
N ASN A 420 12.18 2.02 -1.84
CA ASN A 420 12.43 1.17 -0.67
C ASN A 420 13.94 0.98 -0.46
N GLU A 421 14.45 1.29 0.74
CA GLU A 421 15.85 1.03 1.12
C GLU A 421 15.99 -0.41 1.62
N ALA A 422 15.79 -1.36 0.70
CA ALA A 422 15.84 -2.79 0.99
C ALA A 422 16.39 -3.57 -0.22
N ASN A 423 16.97 -4.75 0.02
CA ASN A 423 17.59 -5.56 -1.02
C ASN A 423 16.79 -6.85 -1.27
N HIS A 424 15.61 -6.70 -1.88
CA HIS A 424 14.71 -7.81 -2.18
C HIS A 424 14.99 -8.45 -3.55
N PHE A 425 15.91 -7.87 -4.34
CA PHE A 425 16.30 -8.37 -5.65
C PHE A 425 17.61 -9.18 -5.63
N VAL A 426 17.97 -9.83 -4.51
CA VAL A 426 19.19 -10.68 -4.42
C VAL A 426 18.93 -12.14 -4.82
N PRO A 427 19.91 -12.84 -5.42
CA PRO A 427 19.75 -14.25 -5.81
C PRO A 427 19.51 -15.23 -4.65
N SER A 428 20.13 -15.01 -3.49
CA SER A 428 19.97 -15.89 -2.33
C SER A 428 18.55 -15.80 -1.76
N PHE A 429 17.84 -16.94 -1.69
CA PHE A 429 16.48 -16.99 -1.12
C PHE A 429 16.47 -16.60 0.35
N MET A 430 17.42 -17.13 1.14
CA MET A 430 17.48 -16.82 2.57
C MET A 430 17.78 -15.35 2.82
N ASP A 431 18.64 -14.72 2.01
CA ASP A 431 18.94 -13.29 2.15
C ASP A 431 17.72 -12.43 1.80
N ARG A 432 16.99 -12.78 0.72
CA ARG A 432 15.71 -12.13 0.40
C ARG A 432 14.70 -12.28 1.51
N PHE A 433 14.52 -13.51 2.00
CA PHE A 433 13.58 -13.83 3.06
C PHE A 433 13.89 -13.03 4.34
N ALA A 434 15.16 -13.02 4.78
CA ALA A 434 15.58 -12.28 5.96
C ALA A 434 15.41 -10.76 5.78
N SER A 435 15.82 -10.22 4.63
CA SER A 435 15.65 -8.80 4.29
C SER A 435 14.16 -8.41 4.29
N ALA A 436 13.32 -9.19 3.62
CA ALA A 436 11.88 -8.94 3.52
C ALA A 436 11.21 -9.03 4.89
N LEU A 437 11.46 -10.10 5.66
CA LEU A 437 10.85 -10.27 6.99
C LEU A 437 11.20 -9.10 7.90
N SER A 438 12.48 -8.72 7.92
CA SER A 438 12.93 -7.56 8.68
C SER A 438 12.25 -6.28 8.19
N HIS A 439 12.07 -6.08 6.88
CA HIS A 439 11.52 -4.83 6.31
C HIS A 439 10.02 -4.71 6.58
N TYR A 440 9.23 -5.73 6.22
CA TYR A 440 7.78 -5.69 6.40
C TYR A 440 7.37 -5.73 7.87
N GLN A 441 8.14 -6.36 8.76
CA GLN A 441 7.88 -6.24 10.19
C GLN A 441 7.89 -4.78 10.66
N GLN A 442 8.83 -3.96 10.17
CA GLN A 442 8.84 -2.53 10.51
C GLN A 442 7.66 -1.78 9.89
N LEU A 443 7.21 -2.13 8.69
CA LEU A 443 6.03 -1.49 8.08
C LEU A 443 4.74 -1.84 8.84
N PHE A 444 4.51 -3.12 9.14
CA PHE A 444 3.34 -3.59 9.89
C PHE A 444 3.26 -2.94 11.28
N SER A 445 4.38 -2.88 12.01
CA SER A 445 4.42 -2.22 13.32
C SER A 445 4.25 -0.70 13.22
N SER A 446 4.80 -0.05 12.20
CA SER A 446 4.63 1.41 12.00
C SER A 446 3.17 1.77 11.74
N MET A 447 2.49 1.03 10.86
CA MET A 447 1.08 1.28 10.57
C MET A 447 0.16 0.89 11.72
N GLU A 448 0.49 -0.14 12.51
CA GLU A 448 -0.24 -0.49 13.72
C GLU A 448 -0.26 0.67 14.71
N GLU A 449 0.89 1.29 14.95
CA GLU A 449 1.02 2.44 15.87
C GLU A 449 0.20 3.64 15.39
N VAL A 450 0.22 3.94 14.09
CA VAL A 450 -0.55 5.04 13.50
C VAL A 450 -2.04 4.76 13.54
N SER A 451 -2.46 3.51 13.29
CA SER A 451 -3.87 3.12 13.29
C SER A 451 -4.51 3.16 14.68
N LEU A 452 -3.71 3.15 15.74
CA LEU A 452 -4.18 3.33 17.12
C LEU A 452 -4.37 4.81 17.47
N ALA A 453 -3.83 5.74 16.67
CA ALA A 453 -4.02 7.17 16.87
C ALA A 453 -5.36 7.61 16.23
N PRO A 454 -6.32 8.17 17.02
CA PRO A 454 -7.64 8.56 16.51
C PRO A 454 -7.63 9.56 15.35
N ALA A 455 -6.51 10.27 15.15
CA ALA A 455 -6.36 11.31 14.16
C ALA A 455 -5.85 10.83 12.79
N PHE A 456 -5.32 9.59 12.68
CA PHE A 456 -4.50 9.22 11.51
C PHE A 456 -4.95 7.97 10.73
N GLY A 457 -5.87 7.13 11.23
CA GLY A 457 -6.29 5.99 10.42
C GLY A 457 -7.54 5.26 10.91
N GLN A 458 -8.31 4.75 9.94
CA GLN A 458 -9.36 3.78 10.21
C GLN A 458 -8.78 2.36 10.12
N PRO A 459 -9.19 1.41 10.99
CA PRO A 459 -8.77 0.01 10.89
C PRO A 459 -8.98 -0.62 9.51
N ALA A 460 -9.95 -0.12 8.73
CA ALA A 460 -10.23 -0.55 7.37
C ALA A 460 -9.11 -0.18 6.37
N GLU A 461 -8.56 1.04 6.46
CA GLU A 461 -7.46 1.51 5.59
C GLU A 461 -6.20 0.66 5.82
N ARG A 462 -5.83 0.43 7.09
CA ARG A 462 -4.70 -0.45 7.43
C ARG A 462 -4.90 -1.85 6.87
N LYS A 463 -6.09 -2.43 7.05
CA LYS A 463 -6.41 -3.77 6.53
C LYS A 463 -6.31 -3.80 5.01
N ALA A 464 -6.75 -2.76 4.31
CA ALA A 464 -6.62 -2.66 2.87
C ALA A 464 -5.14 -2.61 2.44
N VAL A 465 -4.32 -1.78 3.08
CA VAL A 465 -2.87 -1.71 2.83
C VAL A 465 -2.19 -3.06 3.05
N GLU A 466 -2.41 -3.68 4.20
CA GLU A 466 -1.80 -4.97 4.53
C GLU A 466 -2.24 -6.07 3.56
N LYS A 467 -3.50 -6.05 3.11
CA LYS A 467 -4.07 -7.08 2.23
C LYS A 467 -3.66 -6.91 0.76
N TYR A 468 -3.88 -5.73 0.18
CA TYR A 468 -3.78 -5.52 -1.27
C TYR A 468 -2.44 -4.94 -1.71
N LEU A 469 -1.58 -4.54 -0.77
CA LEU A 469 -0.24 -4.03 -1.09
C LEU A 469 0.85 -4.89 -0.44
N LEU A 470 0.97 -4.86 0.89
CA LEU A 470 2.13 -5.46 1.56
C LEU A 470 2.18 -6.99 1.43
N LYS A 471 1.04 -7.67 1.56
CA LYS A 471 0.98 -9.13 1.36
C LYS A 471 1.32 -9.53 -0.07
N GLU A 472 0.84 -8.79 -1.06
CA GLU A 472 1.13 -9.08 -2.47
C GLU A 472 2.61 -8.83 -2.79
N GLU A 473 3.23 -7.79 -2.24
CA GLU A 473 4.69 -7.62 -2.34
C GLU A 473 5.45 -8.76 -1.64
N ILE A 474 5.04 -9.18 -0.43
CA ILE A 474 5.67 -10.31 0.27
C ILE A 474 5.56 -11.60 -0.56
N LYS A 475 4.39 -11.89 -1.13
CA LYS A 475 4.18 -13.03 -2.03
C LYS A 475 5.09 -12.94 -3.25
N ASP A 476 5.16 -11.78 -3.88
CA ASP A 476 6.00 -11.55 -5.06
C ASP A 476 7.50 -11.73 -4.74
N ILE A 477 7.96 -11.31 -3.56
CA ILE A 477 9.37 -11.45 -3.14
C ILE A 477 9.73 -12.90 -2.79
N ILE A 478 8.82 -13.62 -2.14
CA ILE A 478 9.07 -14.95 -1.55
C ILE A 478 8.66 -16.10 -2.47
N ALA A 479 7.47 -16.04 -3.08
CA ALA A 479 6.88 -17.13 -3.85
C ALA A 479 7.22 -17.09 -5.35
N CYS A 480 7.50 -15.92 -5.92
CA CYS A 480 7.84 -15.83 -7.34
C CYS A 480 9.31 -16.22 -7.62
N ASP A 481 9.51 -16.95 -8.73
CA ASP A 481 10.84 -17.30 -9.22
C ASP A 481 11.63 -16.04 -9.63
N HIS A 482 12.96 -16.10 -9.54
CA HIS A 482 13.84 -15.00 -9.97
C HIS A 482 13.67 -14.56 -11.42
N ASP A 483 13.39 -15.53 -12.29
CA ASP A 483 13.15 -15.34 -13.72
C ASP A 483 11.66 -15.19 -14.05
N GLY A 484 10.79 -15.21 -13.03
CA GLY A 484 9.37 -14.92 -13.16
C GLY A 484 9.07 -13.44 -13.32
N PRO A 485 7.82 -13.06 -13.62
CA PRO A 485 7.37 -11.67 -13.73
C PRO A 485 7.26 -10.99 -12.35
N ARG A 486 8.33 -11.05 -11.54
CA ARG A 486 8.43 -10.36 -10.25
C ARG A 486 8.37 -8.85 -10.47
N TRP A 487 7.66 -8.11 -9.62
CA TRP A 487 7.53 -6.65 -9.73
C TRP A 487 8.09 -5.90 -8.51
N ALA A 488 8.05 -6.47 -7.30
CA ALA A 488 8.59 -5.91 -6.06
C ALA A 488 10.13 -6.10 -5.94
N ARG A 489 10.88 -5.56 -6.91
CA ARG A 489 12.34 -5.72 -7.03
C ARG A 489 13.10 -4.58 -6.36
N HIS A 490 12.96 -4.46 -5.03
CA HIS A 490 13.63 -3.42 -4.26
C HIS A 490 15.16 -3.59 -4.30
N GLU A 491 15.85 -2.49 -4.54
CA GLU A 491 17.30 -2.37 -4.48
C GLU A 491 17.68 -1.16 -3.60
N PRO A 492 18.77 -1.24 -2.81
CA PRO A 492 19.23 -0.12 -1.99
C PRO A 492 19.75 1.03 -2.85
N LEU A 493 19.83 2.24 -2.27
CA LEU A 493 20.31 3.47 -2.92
C LEU A 493 21.63 3.27 -3.70
N GLY A 494 22.56 2.48 -3.16
CA GLY A 494 23.83 2.18 -3.82
C GLY A 494 23.68 1.62 -5.24
N ARG A 495 22.65 0.80 -5.50
CA ARG A 495 22.36 0.30 -6.86
C ARG A 495 21.70 1.36 -7.73
N TRP A 496 20.82 2.19 -7.17
CA TRP A 496 20.22 3.32 -7.88
C TRP A 496 21.28 4.32 -8.36
N ILE A 497 22.32 4.59 -7.56
CA ILE A 497 23.48 5.41 -7.97
C ILE A 497 24.13 4.86 -9.23
N VAL A 498 24.38 3.55 -9.30
CA VAL A 498 24.99 2.93 -10.49
C VAL A 498 24.07 3.03 -11.71
N ARG A 499 22.76 2.79 -11.55
CA ARG A 499 21.79 2.84 -12.64
C ARG A 499 21.58 4.25 -13.20
N MET A 500 21.39 5.22 -12.30
CA MET A 500 21.22 6.62 -12.67
C MET A 500 22.50 7.17 -13.32
N GLY A 501 23.67 6.80 -12.78
CA GLY A 501 24.98 7.11 -13.37
C GLY A 501 25.13 6.58 -14.79
N ALA A 502 24.77 5.31 -15.03
CA ALA A 502 24.81 4.70 -16.36
C ALA A 502 23.86 5.38 -17.37
N ALA A 503 22.82 6.08 -16.90
CA ALA A 503 21.91 6.87 -17.73
C ALA A 503 22.31 8.35 -17.85
N GLY A 504 23.50 8.74 -17.39
CA GLY A 504 24.02 10.12 -17.51
C GLY A 504 23.44 11.09 -16.48
N PHE A 505 23.05 10.60 -15.32
CA PHE A 505 22.65 11.42 -14.18
C PHE A 505 23.66 11.35 -13.04
N MET A 506 23.77 12.43 -12.28
CA MET A 506 24.55 12.48 -11.05
C MET A 506 23.68 12.98 -9.89
N LEU A 507 24.03 12.61 -8.67
CA LEU A 507 23.39 13.14 -7.48
C LEU A 507 23.51 14.68 -7.44
N SER A 508 22.43 15.34 -7.01
CA SER A 508 22.42 16.78 -6.81
C SER A 508 23.37 17.17 -5.67
N PRO A 509 23.95 18.39 -5.67
CA PRO A 509 24.78 18.84 -4.56
C PRO A 509 24.07 18.75 -3.21
N ALA A 510 24.83 18.53 -2.12
CA ALA A 510 24.29 18.34 -0.77
C ALA A 510 23.32 19.46 -0.35
N ILE A 511 23.59 20.71 -0.74
CA ILE A 511 22.74 21.87 -0.40
C ILE A 511 21.28 21.70 -0.84
N THR A 512 21.02 20.93 -1.90
CA THR A 512 19.66 20.65 -2.40
C THR A 512 18.83 19.84 -1.40
N VAL A 513 19.45 19.00 -0.57
CA VAL A 513 18.75 18.08 0.34
C VAL A 513 18.91 18.45 1.82
N VAL A 514 19.84 19.33 2.19
CA VAL A 514 20.06 19.75 3.58
C VAL A 514 18.83 20.46 4.16
N THR A 515 18.20 21.36 3.41
CA THR A 515 16.97 22.04 3.84
C THR A 515 15.81 21.05 4.01
N ALA A 516 15.69 20.11 3.08
CA ALA A 516 14.73 19.02 3.14
C ALA A 516 14.94 18.14 4.39
N ALA A 517 16.18 17.77 4.72
CA ALA A 517 16.51 17.02 5.93
C ALA A 517 16.09 17.76 7.21
N GLY A 518 16.36 19.07 7.29
CA GLY A 518 15.94 19.91 8.42
C GLY A 518 14.42 19.96 8.59
N ARG A 519 13.67 20.09 7.50
CA ARG A 519 12.20 20.05 7.51
C ARG A 519 11.67 18.68 7.90
N VAL A 520 12.25 17.60 7.38
CA VAL A 520 11.91 16.22 7.75
C VAL A 520 12.08 16.01 9.25
N ARG A 521 13.22 16.39 9.84
CA ARG A 521 13.44 16.30 11.31
C ARG A 521 12.38 17.08 12.08
N ALA A 522 12.09 18.31 11.65
CA ALA A 522 11.11 19.16 12.32
C ALA A 522 9.66 18.62 12.25
N VAL A 523 9.31 17.86 11.21
CA VAL A 523 8.01 17.18 11.09
C VAL A 523 8.02 15.87 11.86
N ALA A 524 9.10 15.09 11.76
CA ALA A 524 9.29 13.83 12.48
C ALA A 524 9.10 14.03 13.98
N ALA A 525 9.73 15.07 14.56
CA ALA A 525 9.63 15.44 15.97
C ALA A 525 8.18 15.64 16.49
N ARG A 526 7.22 15.88 15.58
CA ARG A 526 5.80 16.10 15.89
C ARG A 526 4.92 14.89 15.59
N LEU A 527 5.47 13.83 15.01
CA LEU A 527 4.70 12.62 14.72
C LEU A 527 4.30 11.91 16.01
N PRO A 528 3.08 11.32 16.07
CA PRO A 528 2.65 10.51 17.19
C PRO A 528 3.61 9.33 17.43
N GLY A 529 3.88 9.01 18.70
CA GLY A 529 4.65 7.82 19.07
C GLY A 529 6.14 8.05 19.35
N GLY A 530 6.57 9.26 19.69
CA GLY A 530 7.94 9.55 20.18
C GLY A 530 8.86 10.19 19.13
N GLY A 531 8.38 11.27 18.50
CA GLY A 531 8.84 11.86 17.23
C GLY A 531 10.33 12.06 16.91
N ASP A 532 11.31 11.83 17.78
CA ASP A 532 12.74 11.80 17.40
C ASP A 532 13.42 10.45 17.69
N GLU A 533 12.86 9.59 18.55
CA GLU A 533 13.44 8.27 18.86
C GLU A 533 13.06 7.20 17.83
N ARG A 534 11.92 7.39 17.15
CA ARG A 534 11.29 6.34 16.33
C ARG A 534 11.41 6.56 14.84
N TYR A 535 11.49 7.81 14.40
CA TYR A 535 11.64 8.17 13.00
C TYR A 535 12.86 9.08 12.87
N GLY A 536 13.81 8.67 12.02
CA GLY A 536 15.06 9.38 11.82
C GLY A 536 15.31 9.70 10.35
N VAL A 537 16.24 10.61 10.09
CA VAL A 537 16.73 10.88 8.73
C VAL A 537 18.25 10.99 8.71
N THR A 538 18.86 10.13 7.90
CA THR A 538 20.29 10.19 7.57
C THR A 538 20.44 10.96 6.27
N GLU A 539 21.32 11.95 6.25
CA GLU A 539 21.56 12.78 5.06
C GLU A 539 22.90 12.44 4.41
N GLY A 540 22.93 12.53 3.09
CA GLY A 540 24.16 12.47 2.30
C GLY A 540 24.12 13.44 1.13
N SER A 541 25.14 13.38 0.27
CA SER A 541 25.23 14.29 -0.87
C SER A 541 24.18 13.95 -1.93
N GLY A 542 23.06 14.68 -1.91
CA GLY A 542 21.97 14.54 -2.88
C GLY A 542 20.95 13.46 -2.54
N TRP A 543 20.97 12.90 -1.33
CA TRP A 543 20.03 11.88 -0.88
C TRP A 543 19.74 11.95 0.63
N LEU A 544 18.61 11.39 1.02
CA LEU A 544 18.14 11.20 2.39
C LEU A 544 17.71 9.74 2.56
N ILE A 545 18.03 9.13 3.69
CA ILE A 545 17.48 7.83 4.11
C ILE A 545 16.57 8.07 5.30
N LEU A 546 15.32 7.65 5.17
CA LEU A 546 14.32 7.70 6.22
C LEU A 546 14.39 6.40 7.00
N ASN A 547 14.67 6.53 8.29
CA ASN A 547 14.88 5.42 9.20
C ASN A 547 13.69 5.28 10.14
N ARG A 548 13.38 4.03 10.48
CA ARG A 548 12.57 3.73 11.66
C ARG A 548 13.49 3.12 12.70
N GLU A 549 13.64 3.82 13.83
CA GLU A 549 14.72 3.57 14.78
C GLU A 549 16.06 3.59 14.00
N GLU A 550 16.92 2.58 14.17
CA GLU A 550 18.19 2.46 13.44
C GLU A 550 18.06 1.81 12.05
N LYS A 551 16.84 1.43 11.64
CA LYS A 551 16.65 0.68 10.40
C LYS A 551 16.29 1.59 9.22
N PRO A 552 17.09 1.57 8.12
CA PRO A 552 16.72 2.19 6.85
C PRO A 552 15.46 1.57 6.26
N MET A 553 14.52 2.41 5.85
CA MET A 553 13.25 1.97 5.28
C MET A 553 13.03 2.50 3.86
N PHE A 554 13.25 3.79 3.65
CA PHE A 554 13.09 4.44 2.34
C PHE A 554 14.24 5.39 2.05
N CYS A 555 14.60 5.55 0.79
CA CYS A 555 15.53 6.57 0.34
C CYS A 555 14.80 7.61 -0.51
N VAL A 556 15.13 8.89 -0.32
CA VAL A 556 14.75 10.01 -1.20
C VAL A 556 16.04 10.52 -1.83
N SER A 557 16.14 10.53 -3.16
CA SER A 557 17.35 10.95 -3.87
C SER A 557 17.04 11.93 -4.99
N ALA A 558 17.89 12.95 -5.11
CA ALA A 558 17.77 14.04 -6.07
C ALA A 558 18.87 13.93 -7.12
N TRP A 559 18.50 13.98 -8.40
CA TRP A 559 19.40 13.75 -9.53
C TRP A 559 19.32 14.89 -10.53
N ARG A 560 20.47 15.24 -11.10
CA ARG A 560 20.60 16.19 -12.20
C ARG A 560 21.33 15.54 -13.36
N ARG A 561 21.12 16.09 -14.55
CA ARG A 561 21.89 15.71 -15.75
C ARG A 561 23.38 16.03 -15.51
N GLN A 562 24.24 15.11 -15.93
CA GLN A 562 25.70 15.26 -15.81
C GLN A 562 26.27 16.31 -16.77
#